data_AF-A0A936TY34-F1
#
_entry.id   AF-A0A936TY34-F1
#
_cell.length_a   1.000
_cell.length_b   1.000
_cell.length_c   1.000
_cell.angle_alpha   90.00
_cell.angle_beta   90.00
_cell.angle_gamma   90.00
#
_symmetry.space_group_name_H-M   'P 1'
#
loop_
_entity.id
_entity.type
_entity.pdbx_description
1 polymer ?
#
loop_
_entity_poly.entity_id
_entity_poly.type
_entity_poly.pdbx_seq_one_letter_code
_entity_poly.pdbx_strand_id
1 'polypeptide(L)'
;MRALGLLLLWIVALPAAGKPCVDCHAGAAERSWALSKHGVIAGIEAGRERRRAPDCATCHLVEAKAPTAQHYSAKRTRAQAREAAMESCRACHSPRYATEQNAAAQRGLAIGEMKRREAEALVAVARTEISGEELAHVEKLFATLRDGNLRDLRLGLAHQSPDYQWWLGQAALDGSLLRIKGALGEARRARAIAAAGR
;
A
#
# COMPACT_ATOMS: atom_id res chain seq x y z
N MET A 1 54.41 -21.73 -29.64
CA MET A 1 53.59 -20.58 -29.16
C MET A 1 52.15 -20.79 -29.57
N ARG A 2 51.30 -21.33 -28.69
CA ARG A 2 49.83 -21.35 -28.85
C ARG A 2 49.23 -21.01 -27.50
N ALA A 3 48.92 -19.73 -27.31
CA ALA A 3 48.20 -19.27 -26.13
C ALA A 3 46.72 -19.65 -26.31
N LEU A 4 46.29 -20.68 -25.59
CA LEU A 4 44.88 -21.07 -25.49
C LEU A 4 44.22 -20.08 -24.51
N GLY A 5 43.53 -19.08 -25.04
CA GLY A 5 42.79 -18.12 -24.23
C GLY A 5 41.59 -18.79 -23.54
N LEU A 6 41.64 -18.91 -22.23
CA LEU A 6 40.46 -19.21 -21.41
C LEU A 6 39.52 -18.00 -21.46
N LEU A 7 38.44 -18.10 -22.24
CA LEU A 7 37.30 -17.20 -22.12
C LEU A 7 36.52 -17.58 -20.85
N LEU A 8 36.78 -16.87 -19.75
CA LEU A 8 35.93 -16.89 -18.57
C LEU A 8 34.61 -16.19 -18.92
N LEU A 9 33.60 -16.98 -19.29
CA LEU A 9 32.21 -16.56 -19.32
C LEU A 9 31.77 -16.23 -17.89
N TRP A 10 31.83 -14.94 -17.54
CA TRP A 10 31.18 -14.42 -16.35
C TRP A 10 29.67 -14.59 -16.53
N ILE A 11 29.11 -15.62 -15.89
CA ILE A 11 27.67 -15.74 -15.70
C ILE A 11 27.28 -14.60 -14.75
N VAL A 12 26.93 -13.45 -15.30
CA VAL A 12 26.29 -12.37 -14.55
C VAL A 12 24.92 -12.91 -14.14
N ALA A 13 24.80 -13.34 -12.88
CA ALA A 13 23.51 -13.64 -12.29
C ALA A 13 22.66 -12.38 -12.41
N LEU A 14 21.68 -12.40 -13.32
CA LEU A 14 20.71 -11.32 -13.43
C LEU A 14 20.03 -11.15 -12.06
N PRO A 15 19.92 -9.91 -11.55
CA PRO A 15 19.26 -9.70 -10.26
C PRO A 15 17.85 -10.27 -10.32
N ALA A 16 17.43 -10.91 -9.22
CA ALA A 16 16.06 -11.37 -9.07
C ALA A 16 15.09 -10.20 -9.36
N ALA A 17 13.98 -10.52 -10.03
CA ALA A 17 12.93 -9.56 -10.38
C ALA A 17 12.59 -8.65 -9.18
N GLY A 18 12.79 -7.34 -9.31
CA GLY A 18 12.48 -6.36 -8.28
C GLY A 18 13.61 -6.01 -7.29
N LYS A 19 14.76 -6.70 -7.29
CA LYS A 19 15.87 -6.45 -6.34
C LYS A 19 16.33 -4.98 -6.26
N PRO A 20 16.51 -4.24 -7.37
CA PRO A 20 16.92 -2.83 -7.29
C PRO A 20 15.85 -1.90 -6.68
N CYS A 21 14.58 -2.31 -6.74
CA CYS A 21 13.47 -1.51 -6.22
C CYS A 21 13.34 -1.69 -4.70
N VAL A 22 13.50 -2.92 -4.21
CA VAL A 22 13.30 -3.24 -2.79
C VAL A 22 14.38 -2.65 -1.89
N ASP A 23 15.57 -2.33 -2.40
CA ASP A 23 16.61 -1.68 -1.60
C ASP A 23 16.13 -0.33 -1.02
N CYS A 24 15.22 0.38 -1.72
CA CYS A 24 14.58 1.61 -1.24
C CYS A 24 13.09 1.43 -0.88
N HIS A 25 12.38 0.52 -1.55
CA HIS A 25 10.94 0.27 -1.35
C HIS A 25 10.64 -0.96 -0.49
N ALA A 26 11.59 -1.36 0.36
CA ALA A 26 11.43 -2.44 1.33
C ALA A 26 10.17 -2.26 2.20
N GLY A 27 9.70 -3.37 2.78
CA GLY A 27 8.63 -3.34 3.75
C GLY A 27 7.25 -3.49 3.11
N ALA A 28 6.30 -2.60 3.41
CA ALA A 28 4.90 -2.79 3.03
C ALA A 28 4.69 -2.85 1.49
N ALA A 29 5.43 -2.03 0.74
CA ALA A 29 5.31 -1.99 -0.72
C ALA A 29 5.82 -3.29 -1.36
N GLU A 30 7.05 -3.69 -1.01
CA GLU A 30 7.63 -4.99 -1.39
C GLU A 30 6.71 -6.16 -0.98
N ARG A 31 6.35 -6.25 0.30
CA ARG A 31 5.60 -7.41 0.83
C ARG A 31 4.21 -7.53 0.24
N SER A 32 3.51 -6.41 0.03
CA SER A 32 2.19 -6.46 -0.62
C SER A 32 2.31 -7.00 -2.04
N TRP A 33 3.31 -6.58 -2.83
CA TRP A 33 3.53 -7.19 -4.15
C TRP A 33 3.94 -8.66 -4.05
N ALA A 34 4.89 -9.00 -3.17
CA ALA A 34 5.41 -10.36 -3.01
C ALA A 34 4.32 -11.37 -2.64
N LEU A 35 3.33 -10.97 -1.84
CA LEU A 35 2.19 -11.81 -1.45
C LEU A 35 1.03 -11.81 -2.46
N SER A 36 1.13 -11.06 -3.56
CA SER A 36 0.17 -11.14 -4.66
C SER A 36 0.45 -12.34 -5.56
N LYS A 37 -0.51 -12.71 -6.42
CA LYS A 37 -0.24 -13.71 -7.47
C LYS A 37 0.87 -13.29 -8.43
N HIS A 38 1.02 -11.99 -8.70
CA HIS A 38 2.11 -11.49 -9.53
C HIS A 38 3.47 -11.74 -8.87
N GLY A 39 3.61 -11.38 -7.59
CA GLY A 39 4.83 -11.59 -6.82
C GLY A 39 5.20 -13.07 -6.67
N VAL A 40 4.22 -13.91 -6.35
CA VAL A 40 4.42 -15.35 -6.20
C VAL A 40 4.90 -15.99 -7.51
N ILE A 41 4.23 -15.70 -8.64
CA ILE A 41 4.63 -16.24 -9.94
C ILE A 41 6.00 -15.70 -10.37
N ALA A 42 6.24 -14.40 -10.22
CA ALA A 42 7.52 -13.78 -10.56
C ALA A 42 8.68 -14.36 -9.73
N GLY A 43 8.45 -14.68 -8.46
CA GLY A 43 9.41 -15.37 -7.60
C GLY A 43 9.71 -16.80 -8.05
N ILE A 44 8.66 -17.59 -8.35
CA ILE A 44 8.81 -18.96 -8.87
C ILE A 44 9.55 -18.98 -10.22
N GLU A 45 9.36 -17.94 -11.03
CA GLU A 45 9.93 -17.81 -12.38
C GLU A 45 11.22 -16.99 -12.41
N ALA A 46 11.81 -16.69 -11.26
CA ALA A 46 13.06 -15.94 -11.19
C ALA A 46 14.16 -16.63 -12.04
N GLY A 47 14.84 -15.84 -12.88
CA GLY A 47 15.89 -16.33 -13.78
C GLY A 47 15.40 -16.95 -15.08
N ARG A 48 14.08 -17.06 -15.32
CA ARG A 48 13.55 -17.49 -16.61
C ARG A 48 13.60 -16.36 -17.64
N GLU A 49 13.95 -16.71 -18.88
CA GLU A 49 14.00 -15.78 -20.01
C GLU A 49 12.61 -15.20 -20.34
N ARG A 50 11.56 -16.02 -20.25
CA ARG A 50 10.16 -15.60 -20.41
C ARG A 50 9.43 -15.71 -19.08
N ARG A 51 8.81 -14.61 -18.65
CA ARG A 51 8.06 -14.49 -17.40
C ARG A 51 6.60 -14.21 -17.69
N ARG A 52 5.70 -14.87 -16.95
CA ARG A 52 4.24 -14.74 -17.12
C ARG A 52 3.63 -13.66 -16.23
N ALA A 53 4.31 -13.31 -15.14
CA ALA A 53 3.86 -12.27 -14.22
C ALA A 53 4.75 -11.01 -14.31
N PRO A 54 4.15 -9.82 -14.18
CA PRO A 54 4.91 -8.58 -14.17
C PRO A 54 5.72 -8.43 -12.88
N ASP A 55 6.92 -7.85 -13.00
CA ASP A 55 7.69 -7.34 -11.86
C ASP A 55 7.45 -5.85 -11.61
N CYS A 56 8.08 -5.30 -10.57
CA CYS A 56 7.96 -3.88 -10.21
C CYS A 56 8.28 -2.96 -11.40
N ALA A 57 9.35 -3.27 -12.16
CA ALA A 57 9.78 -2.47 -13.29
C ALA A 57 8.80 -2.58 -14.47
N THR A 58 8.24 -3.76 -14.71
CA THR A 58 7.27 -4.04 -15.78
C THR A 58 6.04 -3.14 -15.65
N CYS A 59 5.51 -2.96 -14.44
CA CYS A 59 4.38 -2.06 -14.20
C CYS A 59 4.82 -0.59 -14.10
N HIS A 60 5.77 -0.26 -13.22
CA HIS A 60 6.06 1.14 -12.89
C HIS A 60 6.88 1.89 -13.95
N LEU A 61 7.66 1.20 -14.81
CA LEU A 61 8.32 1.90 -15.94
C LEU A 61 7.34 2.27 -17.05
N VAL A 62 6.24 1.53 -17.21
CA VAL A 62 5.15 1.92 -18.11
C VAL A 62 4.44 3.16 -17.56
N GLU A 63 4.21 3.19 -16.24
CA GLU A 63 3.69 4.40 -15.57
C GLU A 63 4.62 5.59 -15.76
N ALA A 64 5.93 5.43 -15.53
CA ALA A 64 6.91 6.51 -15.65
C ALA A 64 7.08 7.05 -17.07
N LYS A 65 6.81 6.23 -18.10
CA LYS A 65 6.80 6.65 -19.51
C LYS A 65 5.55 7.42 -19.91
N ALA A 66 4.50 7.43 -19.08
CA ALA A 66 3.33 8.25 -19.35
C ALA A 66 3.72 9.75 -19.22
N PRO A 67 3.43 10.62 -20.21
CA PRO A 67 3.93 12.00 -20.29
C PRO A 67 3.62 12.92 -19.09
N THR A 68 2.79 12.46 -18.14
CA THR A 68 2.27 13.25 -17.02
C THR A 68 2.53 12.62 -15.65
N ALA A 69 3.20 11.47 -15.61
CA ALA A 69 3.44 10.66 -14.41
C ALA A 69 4.68 11.09 -13.61
N GLN A 70 4.91 12.39 -13.47
CA GLN A 70 5.70 12.82 -12.32
C GLN A 70 4.84 12.55 -11.09
N HIS A 71 5.34 11.73 -10.16
CA HIS A 71 4.65 11.26 -8.94
C HIS A 71 4.13 12.39 -8.01
N TYR A 72 4.23 13.65 -8.42
CA TYR A 72 3.78 14.88 -7.74
C TYR A 72 2.88 15.79 -8.61
N SER A 73 2.30 15.31 -9.72
CA SER A 73 1.50 16.14 -10.63
C SER A 73 0.02 16.33 -10.21
N ALA A 74 -0.66 17.29 -10.85
CA ALA A 74 -2.05 17.67 -10.59
C ALA A 74 -3.04 16.47 -10.62
N LYS A 75 -4.24 16.63 -10.05
CA LYS A 75 -5.22 15.52 -9.97
C LYS A 75 -5.68 15.00 -11.34
N ARG A 76 -5.76 15.87 -12.36
CA ARG A 76 -6.14 15.50 -13.74
C ARG A 76 -5.08 14.64 -14.43
N THR A 77 -3.81 14.95 -14.23
CA THR A 77 -2.67 14.18 -14.75
C THR A 77 -2.55 12.82 -14.07
N ARG A 78 -2.83 12.73 -12.76
CA ARG A 78 -2.87 11.44 -12.05
C ARG A 78 -3.96 10.48 -12.54
N ALA A 79 -5.10 10.99 -12.99
CA ALA A 79 -6.14 10.13 -13.59
C ALA A 79 -5.67 9.54 -14.93
N GLN A 80 -5.01 10.36 -15.76
CA GLN A 80 -4.42 9.91 -17.02
C GLN A 80 -3.29 8.90 -16.80
N ALA A 81 -2.43 9.13 -15.80
CA ALA A 81 -1.39 8.18 -15.42
C ALA A 81 -1.96 6.83 -14.96
N ARG A 82 -3.09 6.84 -14.23
CA ARG A 82 -3.78 5.60 -13.84
C ARG A 82 -4.38 4.87 -15.03
N GLU A 83 -5.00 5.58 -15.97
CA GLU A 83 -5.51 4.95 -17.20
C GLU A 83 -4.36 4.36 -18.04
N ALA A 84 -3.22 5.08 -18.14
CA ALA A 84 -2.03 4.55 -18.79
C ALA A 84 -1.46 3.32 -18.05
N ALA A 85 -1.49 3.31 -16.72
CA ALA A 85 -1.11 2.15 -15.92
C ALA A 85 -1.99 0.92 -16.21
N MET A 86 -3.29 1.13 -16.50
CA MET A 86 -4.20 0.04 -16.86
C MET A 86 -3.79 -0.67 -18.17
N GLU A 87 -3.03 0.00 -19.05
CA GLU A 87 -2.50 -0.63 -20.25
C GLU A 87 -1.51 -1.76 -19.91
N SER A 88 -0.74 -1.60 -18.83
CA SER A 88 0.16 -2.67 -18.35
C SER A 88 -0.62 -3.93 -17.94
N CYS A 89 -1.86 -3.78 -17.47
CA CYS A 89 -2.71 -4.92 -17.14
C CYS A 89 -3.25 -5.64 -18.39
N ARG A 90 -3.52 -4.89 -19.47
CA ARG A 90 -4.09 -5.42 -20.71
C ARG A 90 -3.11 -6.29 -21.51
N ALA A 91 -1.81 -6.20 -21.21
CA ALA A 91 -0.80 -7.08 -21.78
C ALA A 91 -1.02 -8.57 -21.41
N CYS A 92 -1.71 -8.86 -20.30
CA CYS A 92 -1.92 -10.23 -19.82
C CYS A 92 -3.39 -10.55 -19.45
N HIS A 93 -4.22 -9.53 -19.23
CA HIS A 93 -5.61 -9.70 -18.82
C HIS A 93 -6.59 -9.09 -19.82
N SER A 94 -7.81 -9.62 -19.86
CA SER A 94 -8.87 -9.00 -20.65
C SER A 94 -9.18 -7.59 -20.12
N PRO A 95 -9.54 -6.63 -21.00
CA PRO A 95 -9.87 -5.26 -20.57
C PRO A 95 -10.96 -5.22 -19.50
N ARG A 96 -11.97 -6.08 -19.62
CA ARG A 96 -13.05 -6.19 -18.63
C ARG A 96 -12.50 -6.58 -17.25
N TYR A 97 -11.68 -7.63 -17.17
CA TYR A 97 -11.14 -8.08 -15.89
C TYR A 97 -10.31 -6.98 -15.22
N ALA A 98 -9.41 -6.34 -15.97
CA ALA A 98 -8.57 -5.27 -15.45
C ALA A 98 -9.41 -4.09 -14.93
N THR A 99 -10.41 -3.65 -15.69
CA THR A 99 -11.33 -2.58 -15.29
C THR A 99 -12.10 -2.93 -14.02
N GLU A 100 -12.63 -4.15 -13.90
CA GLU A 100 -13.38 -4.57 -12.71
C GLU A 100 -12.49 -4.66 -11.47
N GLN A 101 -11.25 -5.16 -11.60
CA GLN A 101 -10.30 -5.20 -10.48
C GLN A 101 -9.94 -3.80 -10.00
N ASN A 102 -9.72 -2.85 -10.92
CA ASN A 102 -9.47 -1.45 -10.54
C ASN A 102 -10.72 -0.81 -9.90
N ALA A 103 -11.92 -1.05 -10.44
CA ALA A 103 -13.15 -0.54 -9.85
C ALA A 103 -13.38 -1.09 -8.43
N ALA A 104 -13.09 -2.38 -8.20
CA ALA A 104 -13.10 -2.99 -6.88
C ALA A 104 -12.08 -2.34 -5.93
N ALA A 105 -10.86 -2.09 -6.43
CA ALA A 105 -9.83 -1.37 -5.68
C ALA A 105 -10.29 0.03 -5.25
N GLN A 106 -10.93 0.81 -6.15
CA GLN A 106 -11.46 2.13 -5.82
C GLN A 106 -12.55 2.07 -4.75
N ARG A 107 -13.48 1.11 -4.86
CA ARG A 107 -14.53 0.91 -3.83
C ARG A 107 -13.91 0.53 -2.47
N GLY A 108 -12.93 -0.37 -2.46
CA GLY A 108 -12.21 -0.76 -1.25
C GLY A 108 -11.51 0.43 -0.59
N LEU A 109 -10.81 1.25 -1.38
CA LEU A 109 -10.14 2.45 -0.87
C LEU A 109 -11.15 3.47 -0.33
N ALA A 110 -12.28 3.67 -1.02
CA ALA A 110 -13.33 4.57 -0.55
C ALA A 110 -13.86 4.18 0.85
N ILE A 111 -14.00 2.87 1.12
CA ILE A 111 -14.35 2.35 2.44
C ILE A 111 -13.27 2.67 3.48
N GLY A 112 -11.99 2.45 3.15
CA GLY A 112 -10.90 2.81 4.06
C GLY A 112 -10.86 4.30 4.38
N GLU A 113 -11.12 5.15 3.38
CA GLU A 113 -11.19 6.60 3.56
C GLU A 113 -12.39 7.06 4.39
N MET A 114 -13.53 6.33 4.35
CA MET A 114 -14.64 6.58 5.27
C MET A 114 -14.19 6.42 6.72
N LYS A 115 -13.50 5.32 7.04
CA LYS A 115 -12.97 5.04 8.38
C LYS A 115 -11.94 6.09 8.82
N ARG A 116 -11.07 6.52 7.91
CA ARG A 116 -10.09 7.60 8.17
C ARG A 116 -10.77 8.93 8.51
N ARG A 117 -11.81 9.32 7.74
CA ARG A 117 -12.57 10.56 8.00
C ARG A 117 -13.29 10.52 9.34
N GLU A 118 -13.88 9.38 9.69
CA GLU A 118 -14.50 9.21 11.00
C GLU A 118 -13.48 9.35 12.14
N ALA A 119 -12.34 8.67 12.03
CA ALA A 119 -11.25 8.78 13.01
C ALA A 119 -10.75 10.23 13.14
N GLU A 120 -10.59 10.94 12.02
CA GLU A 120 -10.17 12.34 12.00
C GLU A 120 -11.18 13.25 12.73
N ALA A 121 -12.48 13.06 12.50
CA ALA A 121 -13.51 13.82 13.20
C ALA A 121 -13.49 13.56 14.71
N LEU A 122 -13.31 12.30 15.13
CA LEU A 122 -13.18 11.93 16.54
C LEU A 122 -11.97 12.58 17.20
N VAL A 123 -10.81 12.58 16.53
CA VAL A 123 -9.58 13.20 17.04
C VAL A 123 -9.70 14.73 17.09
N ALA A 124 -10.37 15.34 16.12
CA ALA A 124 -10.62 16.78 16.14
C ALA A 124 -11.44 17.20 17.38
N VAL A 125 -12.48 16.43 17.71
CA VAL A 125 -13.26 16.64 18.94
C VAL A 125 -12.41 16.33 20.19
N ALA A 126 -11.61 15.26 20.17
CA ALA A 126 -10.74 14.91 21.30
C ALA A 126 -9.80 16.05 21.69
N ARG A 127 -9.23 16.76 20.71
CA ARG A 127 -8.33 17.91 20.94
C ARG A 127 -8.99 19.07 21.69
N THR A 128 -10.32 19.19 21.67
CA THR A 128 -11.05 20.21 22.44
C THR A 128 -11.48 19.72 23.81
N GLU A 129 -11.41 18.41 24.06
CA GLU A 129 -11.91 17.79 25.29
C GLU A 129 -10.78 17.32 26.22
N ILE A 130 -9.74 16.70 25.69
CA ILE A 130 -8.67 16.04 26.45
C ILE A 130 -7.30 16.63 26.11
N SER A 131 -6.32 16.41 26.98
CA SER A 131 -4.95 16.94 26.82
C SER A 131 -3.92 15.99 27.43
N GLY A 132 -2.64 16.32 27.31
CA GLY A 132 -1.55 15.54 27.91
C GLY A 132 -1.41 14.14 27.33
N GLU A 133 -1.12 13.16 28.19
CA GLU A 133 -0.83 11.78 27.79
C GLU A 133 -2.02 11.10 27.09
N GLU A 134 -3.24 11.36 27.55
CA GLU A 134 -4.46 10.80 26.95
C GLU A 134 -4.62 11.23 25.49
N LEU A 135 -4.42 12.52 25.21
CA LEU A 135 -4.48 13.05 23.85
C LEU A 135 -3.34 12.49 23.00
N ALA A 136 -2.11 12.45 23.53
CA ALA A 136 -0.96 11.90 22.82
C ALA A 136 -1.17 10.42 22.43
N HIS A 137 -1.80 9.63 23.31
CA HIS A 137 -2.16 8.25 23.02
C HIS A 137 -3.16 8.14 21.87
N VAL A 138 -4.24 8.94 21.88
CA VAL A 138 -5.24 8.98 20.80
C VAL A 138 -4.61 9.39 19.47
N GLU A 139 -3.73 10.40 19.48
CA GLU A 139 -3.06 10.87 18.27
C GLU A 139 -2.11 9.81 17.68
N LYS A 140 -1.44 9.03 18.53
CA LYS A 140 -0.62 7.89 18.10
C LYS A 140 -1.45 6.79 17.43
N LEU A 141 -2.62 6.47 17.99
CA LEU A 141 -3.55 5.52 17.37
C LEU A 141 -4.05 6.03 16.01
N PHE A 142 -4.35 7.33 15.91
CA PHE A 142 -4.74 7.95 14.64
C PHE A 142 -3.62 7.94 13.60
N ALA A 143 -2.37 8.22 13.99
CA ALA A 143 -1.23 8.11 13.10
C ALA A 143 -1.06 6.68 12.56
N THR A 144 -1.25 5.67 13.42
CA THR A 144 -1.22 4.25 13.01
C THR A 144 -2.30 3.94 11.97
N LEU A 145 -3.53 4.43 12.18
CA LEU A 145 -4.63 4.29 11.22
C LEU A 145 -4.32 4.98 9.88
N ARG A 146 -3.91 6.25 9.94
CA ARG A 146 -3.75 7.14 8.77
C ARG A 146 -2.52 6.79 7.94
N ASP A 147 -1.39 6.56 8.58
CA ASP A 147 -0.08 6.45 7.93
C ASP A 147 0.38 5.01 7.78
N GLY A 148 -0.12 4.10 8.64
CA GLY A 148 0.12 2.67 8.57
C GLY A 148 -0.97 1.95 7.77
N ASN A 149 -2.10 1.69 8.43
CA ASN A 149 -3.12 0.76 7.92
C ASN A 149 -3.75 1.24 6.59
N LEU A 150 -3.97 2.54 6.44
CA LEU A 150 -4.50 3.09 5.18
C LEU A 150 -3.48 3.03 4.03
N ARG A 151 -2.19 3.21 4.33
CA ARG A 151 -1.12 3.00 3.34
C ARG A 151 -1.07 1.54 2.93
N ASP A 152 -1.15 0.62 3.88
CA ASP A 152 -1.07 -0.82 3.61
C ASP A 152 -2.30 -1.30 2.80
N LEU A 153 -3.50 -0.78 3.10
CA LEU A 153 -4.68 -0.98 2.25
C LEU A 153 -4.45 -0.50 0.82
N ARG A 154 -3.92 0.72 0.62
CA ARG A 154 -3.65 1.26 -0.72
C ARG A 154 -2.68 0.36 -1.50
N LEU A 155 -1.62 -0.09 -0.85
CA LEU A 155 -0.64 -0.99 -1.44
C LEU A 155 -1.24 -2.36 -1.76
N GLY A 156 -2.06 -2.93 -0.87
CA GLY A 156 -2.75 -4.19 -1.11
C GLY A 156 -3.72 -4.15 -2.29
N LEU A 157 -4.47 -3.06 -2.41
CA LEU A 157 -5.38 -2.84 -3.54
C LEU A 157 -4.61 -2.64 -4.85
N ALA A 158 -3.52 -1.85 -4.82
CA ALA A 158 -2.69 -1.60 -6.01
C ALA A 158 -1.95 -2.86 -6.48
N HIS A 159 -1.36 -3.62 -5.56
CA HIS A 159 -0.60 -4.83 -5.87
C HIS A 159 -1.45 -6.11 -5.92
N GLN A 160 -2.77 -6.02 -5.74
CA GLN A 160 -3.67 -7.18 -5.78
C GLN A 160 -3.31 -8.25 -4.74
N SER A 161 -2.99 -7.82 -3.52
CA SER A 161 -2.63 -8.68 -2.39
C SER A 161 -3.81 -8.84 -1.43
N PRO A 162 -4.42 -10.04 -1.34
CA PRO A 162 -5.58 -10.25 -0.49
C PRO A 162 -5.33 -9.93 0.99
N ASP A 163 -4.16 -10.28 1.53
CA ASP A 163 -3.81 -10.04 2.94
C ASP A 163 -3.67 -8.54 3.25
N TYR A 164 -3.07 -7.77 2.33
CA TYR A 164 -2.96 -6.33 2.49
C TYR A 164 -4.27 -5.60 2.20
N GLN A 165 -5.19 -6.21 1.42
CA GLN A 165 -6.54 -5.66 1.25
C GLN A 165 -7.37 -5.87 2.51
N TRP A 166 -7.28 -7.05 3.13
CA TRP A 166 -8.13 -7.43 4.25
C TRP A 166 -7.43 -7.28 5.61
N TRP A 167 -6.55 -8.21 5.96
CA TRP A 167 -5.97 -8.33 7.30
C TRP A 167 -5.14 -7.12 7.71
N LEU A 168 -4.25 -6.65 6.84
CA LEU A 168 -3.40 -5.48 7.10
C LEU A 168 -4.03 -4.17 6.61
N GLY A 169 -5.13 -4.26 5.86
CA GLY A 169 -5.89 -3.14 5.31
C GLY A 169 -7.18 -2.91 6.08
N GLN A 170 -8.30 -3.41 5.54
CA GLN A 170 -9.64 -3.15 6.08
C GLN A 170 -9.81 -3.52 7.56
N ALA A 171 -9.43 -4.74 7.93
CA ALA A 171 -9.59 -5.22 9.31
C ALA A 171 -8.68 -4.44 10.28
N ALA A 172 -7.46 -4.10 9.85
CA ALA A 172 -6.56 -3.26 10.64
C ALA A 172 -7.10 -1.84 10.81
N LEU A 173 -7.72 -1.25 9.78
CA LEU A 173 -8.39 0.06 9.87
C LEU A 173 -9.53 0.02 10.87
N ASP A 174 -10.39 -1.02 10.83
CA ASP A 174 -11.48 -1.20 11.79
C ASP A 174 -10.94 -1.34 13.21
N GLY A 175 -9.92 -2.19 13.41
CA GLY A 175 -9.28 -2.37 14.70
C GLY A 175 -8.69 -1.06 15.25
N SER A 176 -8.07 -0.24 14.42
CA SER A 176 -7.54 1.06 14.86
C SER A 176 -8.65 2.06 15.18
N LEU A 177 -9.72 2.10 14.39
CA LEU A 177 -10.87 2.97 14.68
C LEU A 177 -11.54 2.59 16.01
N LEU A 178 -11.70 1.29 16.27
CA LEU A 178 -12.24 0.79 17.54
C LEU A 178 -11.33 1.16 18.72
N ARG A 179 -10.01 1.05 18.58
CA ARG A 179 -9.06 1.49 19.62
C ARG A 179 -9.16 2.99 19.90
N ILE A 180 -9.29 3.83 18.87
CA ILE A 180 -9.49 5.28 19.04
C ILE A 180 -10.78 5.55 19.84
N LYS A 181 -11.90 4.92 19.44
CA LYS A 181 -13.18 5.06 20.15
C LYS A 181 -13.09 4.57 21.59
N GLY A 182 -12.39 3.45 21.83
CA GLY A 182 -12.15 2.88 23.16
C GLY A 182 -11.40 3.85 24.07
N ALA A 183 -10.24 4.35 23.61
CA ALA A 183 -9.41 5.30 24.35
C ALA A 183 -10.19 6.59 24.69
N LEU A 184 -10.97 7.13 23.74
CA LEU A 184 -11.81 8.30 23.99
C LEU A 184 -12.91 8.02 25.00
N GLY A 185 -13.52 6.83 24.94
CA GLY A 185 -14.52 6.39 25.90
C GLY A 185 -13.95 6.29 27.32
N GLU A 186 -12.74 5.75 27.46
CA GLU A 186 -12.04 5.66 28.75
C GLU A 186 -11.72 7.03 29.33
N ALA A 187 -11.11 7.93 28.55
CA ALA A 187 -10.79 9.28 28.99
C ALA A 187 -12.05 10.07 29.40
N ARG A 188 -13.14 9.94 28.64
CA ARG A 188 -14.43 10.57 28.98
C ARG A 188 -15.01 10.05 30.29
N ARG A 189 -14.97 8.73 30.53
CA ARG A 189 -15.45 8.13 31.79
C ARG A 189 -14.61 8.54 32.98
N ALA A 190 -13.28 8.53 32.85
CA ALA A 190 -12.37 8.93 33.92
C ALA A 190 -12.65 10.36 34.40
N ARG A 191 -12.83 11.30 33.47
CA ARG A 191 -13.19 12.70 33.80
C ARG A 191 -14.57 12.83 34.44
N ALA A 192 -15.56 12.08 33.97
CA ALA A 192 -16.91 12.11 34.55
C ALA A 192 -16.90 11.64 36.01
N ILE A 193 -16.16 10.56 36.32
CA ILE A 193 -15.97 10.08 37.69
C ILE A 193 -15.25 11.14 38.54
N ALA A 194 -14.18 11.73 38.03
CA ALA A 194 -13.45 12.79 38.73
C ALA A 194 -14.28 14.06 38.97
N ALA A 195 -15.26 14.35 38.10
CA ALA A 195 -16.19 15.46 38.27
C ALA A 195 -17.30 15.16 39.28
N ALA A 196 -17.79 13.92 39.35
CA ALA A 196 -18.85 13.52 40.28
C ALA A 196 -18.37 13.26 41.72
N GLY A 197 -17.07 13.02 41.90
CA GLY A 197 -16.42 12.91 43.22
C GLY A 197 -15.97 14.23 43.83
N ARG A 198 -16.28 15.36 43.18
CA ARG A 198 -16.12 16.73 43.68
C ARG A 198 -17.49 17.29 44.02
#